data_AF-A0A527CXT5-F1
#
_entry.id   AF-A0A527CXT5-F1
#
_cell.length_a   1.000
_cell.length_b   1.000
_cell.length_c   1.000
_cell.angle_alpha   90.00
_cell.angle_beta   90.00
_cell.angle_gamma   90.00
#
_symmetry.space_group_name_H-M   'P 1'
#
loop_
_entity.id
_entity.type
_entity.pdbx_description
1 polymer ?
#
loop_
_entity_poly.entity_id
_entity_poly.type
_entity_poly.pdbx_seq_one_letter_code
_entity_poly.pdbx_strand_id
1 'polypeptide(L)'
;MLYIRSLTFNFVFYVNLIVQMILWTPYYFLSPRHRAWFVPKFWSRTSMWLYDKIAGTKSDITGQENLPEGSFILAPKHQSFWDAIAFFPFLHDPLYILKRELTWIPF
;
A
#
# COMPACT_ATOMS: atom_id res chain seq x y z
N MET A 1 20.45 8.13 -16.02
CA MET A 1 20.33 7.35 -14.77
C MET A 1 18.96 7.48 -14.10
N LEU A 2 18.40 8.69 -13.94
CA LEU A 2 17.06 8.87 -13.36
C LEU A 2 15.95 8.07 -14.08
N TYR A 3 15.88 8.15 -15.41
CA TYR A 3 14.87 7.44 -16.20
C TYR A 3 14.97 5.92 -16.08
N ILE A 4 16.19 5.37 -16.12
CA ILE A 4 16.43 3.93 -15.94
C ILE A 4 15.94 3.50 -14.56
N ARG A 5 16.35 4.23 -13.51
CA ARG A 5 15.93 3.95 -12.13
C ARG A 5 14.42 4.00 -11.94
N SER A 6 13.78 5.00 -12.55
CA SER A 6 12.32 5.18 -12.50
C SER A 6 11.59 4.06 -13.25
N LEU A 7 12.10 3.66 -14.41
CA LEU A 7 11.55 2.55 -15.20
C LEU A 7 11.71 1.22 -14.46
N THR A 8 12.89 0.96 -13.89
CA THR A 8 13.16 -0.22 -13.07
C THR A 8 12.23 -0.28 -11.87
N PHE A 9 12.05 0.84 -11.15
CA PHE A 9 11.12 0.88 -10.02
C PHE A 9 9.69 0.56 -10.46
N ASN A 10 9.19 1.21 -11.53
CA ASN A 10 7.85 0.93 -12.03
C ASN A 10 7.66 -0.54 -12.41
N PHE A 11 8.61 -1.10 -13.17
CA PHE A 11 8.57 -2.51 -13.55
C PHE A 11 8.50 -3.43 -12.33
N VAL A 12 9.43 -3.24 -11.37
CA VAL A 12 9.50 -4.09 -10.17
C VAL A 12 8.28 -3.87 -9.26
N PHE A 13 7.74 -2.65 -9.18
CA PHE A 13 6.52 -2.35 -8.43
C PHE A 13 5.32 -3.14 -8.96
N TYR A 14 5.10 -3.15 -10.29
CA TYR A 14 4.00 -3.91 -10.89
C TYR A 14 4.21 -5.42 -10.80
N VAL A 15 5.45 -5.90 -10.97
CA VAL A 15 5.77 -7.32 -10.74
C VAL A 15 5.49 -7.71 -9.28
N ASN A 16 5.90 -6.88 -8.32
CA ASN A 16 5.62 -7.08 -6.90
C ASN A 16 4.12 -7.13 -6.62
N LEU A 17 3.34 -6.23 -7.20
CA LEU A 17 1.88 -6.22 -7.10
C LEU A 17 1.28 -7.53 -7.64
N ILE A 18 1.58 -7.89 -8.89
CA ILE A 18 0.97 -9.05 -9.56
C ILE A 18 1.34 -10.36 -8.85
N VAL A 19 2.62 -10.54 -8.50
CA VAL A 19 3.08 -11.74 -7.79
C VAL A 19 2.37 -11.86 -6.44
N GLN A 20 2.28 -10.78 -5.68
CA GLN A 20 1.60 -10.81 -4.39
C GLN A 20 0.10 -11.01 -4.51
N MET A 21 -0.56 -10.44 -5.52
CA MET A 21 -1.97 -10.72 -5.79
C MET A 21 -2.17 -12.22 -6.02
N ILE A 22 -1.43 -12.83 -6.96
CA ILE A 22 -1.60 -14.26 -7.27
C ILE A 22 -1.31 -15.15 -6.05
N LEU A 23 -0.22 -14.89 -5.32
CA LEU A 23 0.20 -15.72 -4.19
C LEU A 23 -0.69 -15.56 -2.96
N TRP A 24 -1.10 -14.32 -2.64
CA TRP A 24 -1.84 -14.03 -1.42
C TRP A 24 -3.35 -14.02 -1.59
N THR A 25 -3.90 -13.99 -2.82
CA THR A 25 -5.34 -14.05 -3.08
C THR A 25 -6.03 -15.21 -2.33
N PRO A 26 -5.55 -16.47 -2.38
CA PRO A 26 -6.18 -17.56 -1.63
C PRO A 26 -6.20 -17.28 -0.12
N TYR A 27 -5.10 -16.79 0.45
CA TYR A 27 -5.02 -16.46 1.86
C TYR A 27 -5.96 -15.31 2.24
N TYR A 28 -6.04 -14.26 1.39
CA TYR A 28 -6.86 -13.09 1.62
C TYR A 28 -8.36 -13.46 1.73
N PHE A 29 -8.87 -14.29 0.81
CA PHE A 29 -10.28 -14.66 0.80
C PHE A 29 -10.65 -15.76 1.80
N LEU A 30 -9.71 -16.62 2.20
CA LEU A 30 -9.96 -17.72 3.13
C LEU A 30 -9.69 -17.35 4.60
N SER A 31 -8.92 -16.30 4.85
CA SER A 31 -8.58 -15.89 6.21
C SER A 31 -9.64 -14.94 6.81
N PRO A 32 -9.81 -14.93 8.14
CA PRO A 32 -10.62 -13.93 8.83
C PRO A 32 -10.14 -12.50 8.50
N ARG A 33 -11.07 -11.54 8.41
CA ARG A 33 -10.80 -10.13 8.02
C ARG A 33 -9.57 -9.53 8.70
N HIS A 34 -9.42 -9.70 10.01
CA HIS A 34 -8.29 -9.14 10.78
C HIS A 34 -6.94 -9.69 10.34
N ARG A 35 -6.89 -10.93 9.86
CA ARG A 35 -5.68 -11.56 9.31
C ARG A 35 -5.50 -11.23 7.84
N ALA A 36 -6.58 -11.15 7.06
CA ALA A 36 -6.55 -10.79 5.65
C ALA A 36 -5.84 -9.44 5.41
N TRP A 37 -5.96 -8.50 6.35
CA TRP A 37 -5.24 -7.22 6.36
C TRP A 37 -3.70 -7.34 6.29
N PHE A 38 -3.14 -8.50 6.63
CA PHE A 38 -1.72 -8.77 6.40
C PHE A 38 -1.33 -8.54 4.92
N VAL A 39 -2.17 -8.98 3.98
CA VAL A 39 -1.87 -8.97 2.54
C VAL A 39 -1.64 -7.55 2.00
N PRO A 40 -2.61 -6.61 2.08
CA PRO A 40 -2.39 -5.24 1.59
C PRO A 40 -1.31 -4.49 2.38
N LYS A 41 -1.15 -4.76 3.68
CA LYS A 41 -0.07 -4.16 4.49
C LYS A 41 1.30 -4.65 4.07
N PHE A 42 1.44 -5.94 3.76
CA PHE A 42 2.67 -6.55 3.28
C PHE A 42 3.04 -6.01 1.89
N TRP A 43 2.06 -5.91 0.99
CA TRP A 43 2.24 -5.28 -0.31
C TRP A 43 2.67 -3.80 -0.20
N SER A 44 2.04 -3.03 0.68
CA SER A 44 2.44 -1.63 0.91
C SER A 44 3.88 -1.54 1.44
N ARG A 45 4.23 -2.31 2.49
CA ARG A 45 5.58 -2.32 3.07
C ARG A 45 6.66 -2.69 2.05
N THR A 46 6.42 -3.72 1.25
CA THR A 46 7.35 -4.16 0.20
C THR A 46 7.48 -3.12 -0.92
N SER A 47 6.38 -2.50 -1.34
CA SER A 47 6.40 -1.42 -2.33
C SER A 47 7.16 -0.18 -1.83
N MET A 48 6.97 0.20 -0.57
CA MET A 48 7.71 1.28 0.08
C MET A 48 9.20 0.97 0.22
N TRP A 49 9.55 -0.27 0.56
CA TRP A 49 10.94 -0.73 0.59
C TRP A 49 11.59 -0.67 -0.80
N LEU A 50 10.89 -1.09 -1.86
CA LEU A 50 11.35 -0.97 -3.25
C LEU A 50 11.53 0.49 -3.66
N TYR A 51 10.68 1.39 -3.17
CA TYR A 51 10.77 2.82 -3.43
C TYR A 51 12.03 3.45 -2.79
N ASP A 52 12.37 3.05 -1.57
CA ASP A 52 13.66 3.40 -0.96
C ASP A 52 14.83 2.80 -1.76
N LYS A 53 14.84 1.48 -2.00
CA LYS A 53 16.02 0.80 -2.57
C LYS A 53 16.28 1.10 -4.03
N ILE A 54 15.23 1.18 -4.84
CA ILE A 54 15.37 1.38 -6.28
C ILE A 54 15.27 2.86 -6.58
N ALA A 55 14.19 3.55 -6.19
CA ALA A 55 14.01 4.95 -6.52
C ALA A 55 14.88 5.90 -5.67
N GLY A 56 15.45 5.42 -4.56
CA GLY A 56 16.28 6.21 -3.65
C GLY A 56 15.47 7.20 -2.82
N THR A 57 14.16 6.98 -2.67
CA THR A 57 13.25 7.91 -2.00
C THR A 57 12.84 7.35 -0.65
N LYS A 58 13.34 7.97 0.42
CA LYS A 58 13.04 7.58 1.79
C LYS A 58 11.81 8.33 2.30
N SER A 59 10.98 7.61 3.02
CA SER A 59 9.85 8.18 3.75
C SER A 59 10.15 8.19 5.24
N ASP A 60 9.98 9.34 5.89
CA ASP A 60 10.02 9.47 7.33
C ASP A 60 8.58 9.65 7.84
N ILE A 61 8.19 8.84 8.83
CA ILE A 61 6.81 8.76 9.31
C ILE A 61 6.82 8.93 10.82
N THR A 62 6.43 10.12 11.25
CA THR A 62 6.43 10.55 12.66
C THR A 62 5.00 10.82 13.13
N GLY A 63 4.82 10.99 14.44
CA GLY A 63 3.53 11.37 15.02
C GLY A 63 2.48 10.25 15.06
N GLN A 64 2.90 8.99 14.97
CA GLN A 64 1.99 7.82 15.02
C GLN A 64 1.28 7.71 16.37
N GLU A 65 1.90 8.23 17.43
CA GLU A 65 1.34 8.36 18.77
C GLU A 65 0.13 9.31 18.86
N ASN A 66 -0.07 10.17 17.86
CA ASN A 66 -1.22 11.07 17.79
C ASN A 66 -2.46 10.42 17.17
N LEU A 67 -2.35 9.16 16.69
CA LEU A 67 -3.49 8.44 16.13
C LEU A 67 -4.51 8.17 17.26
N PRO A 68 -5.77 8.64 17.11
CA PRO A 68 -6.79 8.38 18.12
C PRO A 68 -7.06 6.89 18.29
N GLU A 69 -7.37 6.48 19.51
CA GLU A 69 -7.94 5.16 19.76
C GLU A 69 -9.38 5.11 19.22
N GLY A 70 -9.75 3.99 18.60
CA GLY A 70 -11.10 3.78 18.06
C GLY A 70 -11.30 4.35 16.64
N SER A 71 -12.54 4.76 16.34
CA SER A 71 -12.92 5.23 15.01
C SER A 71 -12.58 6.70 14.80
N PHE A 72 -11.88 7.01 13.71
CA PHE A 72 -11.55 8.37 13.31
C PHE A 72 -11.54 8.49 11.78
N ILE A 73 -11.51 9.73 11.30
CA ILE A 73 -11.32 10.05 9.88
C ILE A 73 -9.90 10.58 9.71
N LEU A 74 -9.10 9.91 8.87
CA LEU A 74 -7.79 10.40 8.46
C LEU A 74 -7.95 11.26 7.20
N ALA A 75 -7.60 12.55 7.30
CA ALA A 75 -7.77 13.52 6.21
C ALA A 75 -6.42 14.13 5.77
N PRO A 76 -5.54 13.36 5.12
CA PRO A 76 -4.26 13.87 4.66
C PRO A 76 -4.42 14.73 3.39
N LYS A 77 -3.47 15.65 3.15
CA LYS A 77 -3.32 16.27 1.84
C LYS A 77 -3.11 15.16 0.80
N HIS A 78 -3.77 15.26 -0.35
CA HIS A 78 -3.60 14.31 -1.45
C HIS A 78 -2.76 14.95 -2.58
N GLN A 79 -1.59 14.37 -2.84
CA GLN A 79 -0.61 14.83 -3.82
C GLN A 79 -0.27 13.75 -4.84
N SER A 80 -0.32 12.47 -4.47
CA SER A 80 -0.02 11.38 -5.39
C SER A 80 -0.59 10.03 -4.95
N PHE A 81 -0.43 9.03 -5.81
CA PHE A 81 -0.77 7.65 -5.46
C PHE A 81 0.03 7.12 -4.24
N TRP A 82 1.23 7.65 -3.99
CA TRP A 82 2.04 7.28 -2.84
C TRP A 82 1.28 7.44 -1.52
N ASP A 83 0.45 8.49 -1.40
CA ASP A 83 -0.34 8.77 -0.21
C ASP A 83 -1.32 7.63 0.10
N ALA A 84 -1.85 6.95 -0.92
CA ALA A 84 -2.78 5.85 -0.71
C ALA A 84 -2.10 4.62 -0.10
N ILE A 85 -0.83 4.36 -0.44
CA ILE A 85 -0.12 3.16 0.01
C ILE A 85 0.62 3.38 1.32
N ALA A 86 1.14 4.58 1.57
CA ALA A 86 2.03 4.86 2.69
C ALA A 86 1.36 4.71 4.06
N PHE A 87 0.04 4.96 4.18
CA PHE A 87 -0.66 4.87 5.46
C PHE A 87 -1.06 3.45 5.86
N PHE A 88 -1.28 2.53 4.90
CA PHE A 88 -1.74 1.16 5.18
C PHE A 88 -0.99 0.43 6.30
N PRO A 89 0.35 0.47 6.38
CA PRO A 89 1.10 -0.27 7.38
C PRO A 89 0.81 0.14 8.82
N PHE A 90 0.29 1.35 9.02
CA PHE A 90 0.09 2.01 10.32
C PHE A 90 -1.37 2.02 10.78
N LEU A 91 -2.31 1.73 9.88
CA LEU A 91 -3.74 1.70 10.20
C LEU A 91 -4.20 0.28 10.49
N HIS A 92 -5.01 0.07 11.52
CA HIS A 92 -5.45 -1.28 11.94
C HIS A 92 -6.46 -1.90 10.98
N ASP A 93 -7.62 -1.26 10.77
CA ASP A 93 -8.70 -1.70 9.88
C ASP A 93 -9.24 -0.49 9.09
N PRO A 94 -8.48 0.05 8.11
CA PRO A 94 -8.85 1.27 7.42
C PRO A 94 -9.96 1.04 6.37
N LEU A 95 -10.85 2.03 6.24
CA LEU A 95 -11.78 2.15 5.12
C LEU A 95 -11.30 3.25 4.18
N TYR A 96 -11.16 2.93 2.89
CA TYR A 96 -10.81 3.89 1.85
C TYR A 96 -12.01 4.18 0.96
N ILE A 97 -12.15 5.44 0.56
CA ILE A 97 -13.11 5.85 -0.48
C ILE A 97 -12.47 5.53 -1.83
N LEU A 98 -13.10 4.63 -2.58
CA LEU A 98 -12.61 4.19 -3.89
C LEU A 98 -13.48 4.75 -5.02
N LYS A 99 -12.84 5.00 -6.17
CA LYS A 99 -13.54 5.37 -7.40
C LYS A 99 -14.34 4.18 -7.93
N ARG A 100 -15.56 4.41 -8.42
CA ARG A 100 -16.43 3.35 -8.95
C ARG A 100 -15.75 2.50 -10.02
N GLU A 101 -14.92 3.10 -10.86
CA GLU A 101 -14.20 2.43 -11.95
C GLU A 101 -13.23 1.37 -11.43
N LEU A 102 -12.74 1.49 -10.18
CA LEU A 102 -11.86 0.48 -9.58
C LEU A 102 -12.59 -0.84 -9.30
N THR A 103 -13.93 -0.85 -9.21
CA THR A 103 -14.69 -2.09 -9.06
C THR A 103 -14.81 -2.88 -10.36
N TRP A 104 -14.35 -2.34 -11.49
CA TRP A 104 -14.31 -3.04 -12.77
C TRP A 104 -13.02 -3.86 -12.95
N ILE A 105 -12.02 -3.63 -12.08
CA ILE A 105 -10.78 -4.39 -12.10
C ILE A 105 -11.06 -5.80 -11.58
N PRO A 106 -10.72 -6.86 -12.34
CA PRO A 106 -10.92 -8.24 -11.90
C PRO A 106 -10.02 -8.58 -10.71
N PHE A 107 -10.55 -9.41 -9.81
CA PHE A 107 -9.85 -9.90 -8.61
C PHE A 107 -8.86 -11.02 -8.91
#